data_AF-A0A0D3DVF7-F1
#
_entry.id   AF-A0A0D3DVF7-F1
#
_cell.length_a   1.000
_cell.length_b   1.000
_cell.length_c   1.000
_cell.angle_alpha   90.00
_cell.angle_beta   90.00
_cell.angle_gamma   90.00
#
_symmetry.space_group_name_H-M   'P 1'
#
loop_
_entity.id
_entity.type
_entity.pdbx_description
1 polymer ?
#
loop_
_entity_poly.entity_id
_entity_poly.type
_entity_poly.pdbx_seq_one_letter_code
_entity_poly.pdbx_strand_id
1 'polypeptide(L)'
;MLRRLILRQVSAAAAESKFRIHGFDQRRGIHSRNKKAMEYVAKGWSAIKEVDRVIDYCELNDRRLIPLLRGAKENFELALEADNLNTHARFWLSKLHLKYHVPGACKAIGAALLVEAADMGNADAQYELGCRLRVENDHVQSDQQAFHYIENAVDQLHPGALYLLGIVYLTGDCVKQDMDSAVWCFHRASEKGHAGAAIAYGSLLLRGVQVPESLTRMNAVGVPPPKRCRENMDMNPLELAKEQFQVAARAGCDLGLKWLQRLEQEEKLLLNQEDNEYASA
;
A
#
# COMPACT_ATOMS: atom_id res chain seq x y z
N MET A 1 -7.00 78.03 -50.92
CA MET A 1 -8.40 77.62 -51.12
C MET A 1 -8.34 76.14 -51.50
N LEU A 2 -8.67 75.14 -50.69
CA LEU A 2 -9.87 74.83 -49.88
C LEU A 2 -9.40 73.76 -48.87
N ARG A 3 -9.24 74.03 -47.57
CA ARG A 3 -10.27 73.95 -46.51
C ARG A 3 -11.34 72.87 -46.71
N ARG A 4 -11.32 71.89 -45.80
CA ARG A 4 -12.45 71.19 -45.19
C ARG A 4 -13.36 70.42 -46.14
N LEU A 5 -13.23 69.09 -46.11
CA LEU A 5 -14.19 68.02 -46.42
C LEU A 5 -13.29 66.86 -46.85
N ILE A 6 -12.71 66.09 -45.93
CA ILE A 6 -13.25 64.79 -45.52
C ILE A 6 -12.82 64.56 -44.06
N LEU A 7 -13.68 64.98 -43.12
CA LEU A 7 -13.63 64.63 -41.71
C LEU A 7 -14.88 63.78 -41.45
N ARG A 8 -14.82 62.51 -41.85
CA ARG A 8 -15.71 61.39 -41.46
C ARG A 8 -15.35 60.21 -42.34
N GLN A 9 -14.60 59.26 -41.77
CA GLN A 9 -14.55 57.82 -42.08
C GLN A 9 -13.18 57.20 -41.72
N VAL A 10 -12.68 57.46 -40.50
CA VAL A 10 -11.58 56.65 -39.92
C VAL A 10 -11.91 56.18 -38.50
N SER A 11 -13.18 56.18 -38.08
CA SER A 11 -13.57 55.73 -36.74
C SER A 11 -14.75 54.76 -36.79
N ALA A 12 -14.54 53.53 -37.29
CA ALA A 12 -15.40 52.37 -36.97
C ALA A 12 -14.98 51.08 -37.73
N ALA A 13 -13.70 50.70 -37.76
CA ALA A 13 -13.33 49.39 -38.34
C ALA A 13 -12.14 48.70 -37.64
N ALA A 14 -11.87 49.04 -36.39
CA ALA A 14 -11.18 48.15 -35.46
C ALA A 14 -12.24 47.44 -34.61
N ALA A 15 -13.13 46.69 -35.25
CA ALA A 15 -13.89 45.67 -34.57
C ALA A 15 -12.88 44.58 -34.21
N GLU A 16 -12.31 44.71 -33.01
CA GLU A 16 -11.62 43.65 -32.32
C GLU A 16 -12.44 42.38 -32.49
N SER A 17 -11.95 41.47 -33.34
CA SER A 17 -12.25 40.05 -33.23
C SER A 17 -11.63 39.59 -31.91
N LYS A 18 -12.28 39.97 -30.80
CA LYS A 18 -12.18 39.25 -29.54
C LYS A 18 -12.81 37.89 -29.83
N PHE A 19 -12.03 36.98 -30.38
CA PHE A 19 -12.17 35.58 -30.05
C PHE A 19 -12.06 35.49 -28.53
N ARG A 20 -13.21 35.68 -27.86
CA ARG A 20 -13.43 35.17 -26.51
C ARG A 20 -13.34 33.66 -26.66
N ILE A 21 -12.12 33.16 -26.64
CA ILE A 21 -11.86 31.76 -26.29
C ILE A 21 -12.60 31.61 -24.98
N HIS A 22 -13.70 30.88 -25.02
CA HIS A 22 -14.37 30.42 -23.82
C HIS A 22 -13.32 29.62 -23.06
N GLY A 23 -12.64 30.26 -22.10
CA GLY A 23 -11.88 29.62 -21.05
C GLY A 23 -12.81 28.93 -20.06
N PHE A 24 -13.90 28.34 -20.57
CA PHE A 24 -14.81 27.49 -19.84
C PHE A 24 -14.27 26.06 -19.94
N ASP A 25 -13.82 25.59 -18.79
CA ASP A 25 -13.98 24.20 -18.36
C ASP A 25 -13.08 23.10 -18.92
N GLN A 26 -11.87 23.40 -19.40
CA GLN A 26 -10.84 22.32 -19.51
C GLN A 26 -10.54 21.72 -18.12
N ARG A 27 -10.35 22.57 -17.09
CA ARG A 27 -10.15 22.10 -15.72
C ARG A 27 -11.40 21.38 -15.19
N ARG A 28 -12.61 21.93 -15.34
CA ARG A 28 -13.84 21.23 -14.86
C ARG A 28 -14.10 19.92 -15.59
N GLY A 29 -13.79 19.83 -16.89
CA GLY A 29 -13.85 18.60 -17.67
C GLY A 29 -12.87 17.53 -17.17
N ILE A 30 -11.63 17.91 -16.85
CA ILE A 30 -10.63 17.01 -16.24
C ILE A 30 -11.09 16.52 -14.86
N HIS A 31 -11.61 17.41 -14.01
CA HIS A 31 -12.12 17.03 -12.68
C HIS A 31 -13.31 16.06 -12.79
N SER A 32 -14.19 16.25 -13.77
CA SER A 32 -15.32 15.35 -14.03
C SER A 32 -14.87 13.97 -14.53
N ARG A 33 -13.85 13.90 -15.40
CA ARG A 33 -13.27 12.64 -15.90
C ARG A 33 -12.57 11.87 -14.79
N ASN A 34 -11.74 12.54 -13.99
CA ASN A 34 -11.03 11.91 -12.87
C ASN A 34 -12.01 11.39 -11.82
N LYS A 35 -13.07 12.13 -11.52
CA LYS A 35 -14.14 11.67 -10.63
C LYS A 35 -14.80 10.39 -11.14
N LYS A 36 -15.15 10.36 -12.43
CA LYS A 36 -15.76 9.19 -13.07
C LYS A 36 -14.83 7.98 -13.07
N ALA A 37 -13.54 8.17 -13.35
CA ALA A 37 -12.53 7.12 -13.26
C ALA A 37 -12.44 6.54 -11.84
N MET A 38 -12.43 7.39 -10.81
CA MET A 38 -12.39 6.96 -9.42
C MET A 38 -13.65 6.20 -8.98
N GLU A 39 -14.83 6.55 -9.51
CA GLU A 39 -16.07 5.81 -9.27
C GLU A 39 -15.98 4.38 -9.84
N TYR A 40 -15.44 4.21 -11.05
CA TYR A 40 -15.21 2.90 -11.63
C TYR A 40 -14.17 2.10 -10.85
N VAL A 41 -13.05 2.72 -10.48
CA VAL A 41 -12.03 2.10 -9.62
C VAL A 41 -12.64 1.59 -8.31
N ALA A 42 -13.46 2.39 -7.64
CA ALA A 42 -14.10 2.00 -6.38
C ALA A 42 -15.03 0.79 -6.55
N LYS A 43 -15.82 0.74 -7.64
CA LYS A 43 -16.67 -0.41 -7.96
C LYS A 43 -15.85 -1.67 -8.24
N GLY A 44 -14.80 -1.54 -9.04
CA GLY A 44 -13.89 -2.66 -9.34
C GLY A 44 -13.21 -3.20 -8.09
N TRP A 45 -12.71 -2.30 -7.23
CA TRP A 45 -12.06 -2.68 -5.97
C TRP A 45 -13.02 -3.34 -4.98
N SER A 46 -14.26 -2.84 -4.87
CA SER A 46 -15.29 -3.48 -4.02
C SER A 46 -15.59 -4.91 -4.48
N ALA A 47 -15.66 -5.15 -5.79
CA ALA A 47 -15.87 -6.49 -6.33
C ALA A 47 -14.69 -7.42 -6.03
N ILE A 48 -13.45 -6.94 -6.20
CA ILE A 48 -12.25 -7.72 -5.84
C ILE A 48 -12.22 -8.04 -4.35
N LYS A 49 -12.59 -7.10 -3.49
CA LYS A 49 -12.61 -7.31 -2.03
C LYS A 49 -13.56 -8.44 -1.63
N GLU A 50 -14.72 -8.54 -2.28
CA GLU A 50 -15.63 -9.67 -2.05
C GLU A 50 -15.04 -10.99 -2.56
N VAL A 51 -14.35 -10.98 -3.70
CA VAL A 51 -13.66 -12.18 -4.22
C VAL A 51 -12.53 -12.62 -3.27
N ASP A 52 -11.68 -11.70 -2.82
CA ASP A 52 -10.52 -12.01 -1.95
C ASP A 52 -10.94 -12.62 -0.59
N ARG A 53 -12.18 -12.43 -0.13
CA ARG A 53 -12.69 -13.06 1.10
C ARG A 53 -12.86 -14.57 0.99
N VAL A 54 -13.08 -15.07 -0.23
CA VAL A 54 -13.52 -16.45 -0.47
C VAL A 54 -12.63 -17.21 -1.44
N ILE A 55 -11.78 -16.51 -2.20
CA ILE A 55 -10.98 -17.10 -3.28
C ILE A 55 -10.10 -18.27 -2.82
N ASP A 56 -9.57 -18.20 -1.59
CA ASP A 56 -8.71 -19.26 -1.04
C ASP A 56 -9.48 -20.55 -0.71
N TYR A 57 -10.81 -20.49 -0.62
CA TYR A 57 -11.70 -21.61 -0.31
C TYR A 57 -12.56 -22.07 -1.50
N CYS A 58 -12.49 -21.35 -2.63
CA CYS A 58 -13.30 -21.62 -3.81
C CYS A 58 -12.50 -22.38 -4.88
N GLU A 59 -13.21 -23.16 -5.70
CA GLU A 59 -12.62 -23.71 -6.91
C GLU A 59 -12.23 -22.59 -7.90
N LEU A 60 -11.14 -22.80 -8.63
CA LEU A 60 -10.61 -21.84 -9.62
C LEU A 60 -11.67 -21.32 -10.62
N ASN A 61 -12.65 -22.16 -10.97
CA ASN A 61 -13.69 -21.84 -11.96
C ASN A 61 -15.08 -21.65 -11.34
N ASP A 62 -15.16 -21.24 -10.08
CA ASP A 62 -16.44 -21.04 -9.41
C ASP A 62 -17.32 -20.03 -10.17
N ARG A 63 -18.49 -20.51 -10.62
CA ARG A 63 -19.48 -19.74 -11.39
C ARG A 63 -19.96 -18.50 -10.64
N ARG A 64 -19.85 -18.47 -9.32
CA ARG A 64 -20.27 -17.33 -8.48
C ARG A 64 -19.28 -16.17 -8.53
N LEU A 65 -17.98 -16.46 -8.70
CA LEU A 65 -16.92 -15.45 -8.73
C LEU A 65 -16.76 -14.83 -10.11
N ILE A 66 -17.07 -15.59 -11.18
CA ILE A 66 -16.92 -15.15 -12.56
C ILE A 66 -17.63 -13.81 -12.85
N PRO A 67 -18.90 -13.57 -12.44
CA PRO A 67 -19.56 -12.28 -12.65
C PRO A 67 -18.88 -11.12 -11.92
N LEU A 68 -18.39 -11.35 -10.69
CA LEU A 68 -17.69 -10.32 -9.90
C LEU A 68 -16.36 -9.94 -10.56
N LEU A 69 -15.58 -10.94 -10.97
CA LEU A 69 -14.30 -10.74 -11.64
C LEU A 69 -14.46 -10.07 -13.01
N ARG A 70 -15.49 -10.46 -13.77
CA ARG A 70 -15.82 -9.81 -15.05
C ARG A 70 -16.21 -8.35 -14.83
N GLY A 71 -17.13 -8.08 -13.90
CA GLY A 71 -17.54 -6.72 -13.58
C GLY A 71 -16.38 -5.88 -13.05
N ALA A 72 -15.48 -6.46 -12.25
CA ALA A 72 -14.27 -5.77 -11.80
C ALA A 72 -13.39 -5.35 -12.98
N LYS A 73 -13.09 -6.30 -13.89
CA LYS A 73 -12.29 -6.07 -15.09
C LYS A 73 -12.88 -4.94 -15.94
N GLU A 74 -14.16 -5.02 -16.28
CA GLU A 74 -14.87 -4.01 -17.06
C GLU A 74 -14.80 -2.62 -16.42
N ASN A 75 -14.95 -2.53 -15.08
CA ASN A 75 -14.83 -1.26 -14.38
C ASN A 75 -13.40 -0.69 -14.46
N PHE A 76 -12.35 -1.49 -14.33
CA PHE A 76 -10.98 -0.97 -14.47
C PHE A 76 -10.67 -0.56 -15.90
N GLU A 77 -11.18 -1.27 -16.91
CA GLU A 77 -11.06 -0.86 -18.32
C GLU A 77 -11.75 0.50 -18.55
N LEU A 78 -12.99 0.66 -18.09
CA LEU A 78 -13.72 1.94 -18.15
C LEU A 78 -13.01 3.06 -17.37
N ALA A 79 -12.33 2.74 -16.28
CA ALA A 79 -11.53 3.70 -15.53
C ALA A 79 -10.33 4.21 -16.36
N LEU A 80 -9.65 3.31 -17.08
CA LEU A 80 -8.53 3.66 -17.96
C LEU A 80 -8.98 4.38 -19.24
N GLU A 81 -10.16 4.08 -19.76
CA GLU A 81 -10.78 4.85 -20.85
C GLU A 81 -11.09 6.28 -20.42
N ALA A 82 -11.52 6.48 -19.16
CA ALA A 82 -11.82 7.79 -18.61
C ALA A 82 -10.55 8.58 -18.23
N ASP A 83 -9.57 7.90 -17.63
CA ASP A 83 -8.28 8.44 -17.22
C ASP A 83 -7.17 7.38 -17.40
N ASN A 84 -6.49 7.46 -18.55
CA ASN A 84 -5.40 6.56 -18.87
C ASN A 84 -4.16 6.75 -17.96
N LEU A 85 -4.09 7.85 -17.19
CA LEU A 85 -2.99 8.08 -16.25
C LEU A 85 -3.24 7.42 -14.89
N ASN A 86 -4.41 6.81 -14.68
CA ASN A 86 -4.74 6.17 -13.41
C ASN A 86 -3.91 4.90 -13.19
N THR A 87 -2.84 5.05 -12.42
CA THR A 87 -1.90 3.95 -12.15
C THR A 87 -2.53 2.84 -11.30
N HIS A 88 -3.46 3.19 -10.42
CA HIS A 88 -4.13 2.23 -9.55
C HIS A 88 -5.08 1.31 -10.34
N ALA A 89 -5.87 1.87 -11.25
CA ALA A 89 -6.71 1.09 -12.16
C ALA A 89 -5.87 0.13 -13.01
N ARG A 90 -4.74 0.64 -13.55
CA ARG A 90 -3.80 -0.15 -14.35
C ARG A 90 -3.20 -1.31 -13.57
N PHE A 91 -2.75 -1.07 -12.34
CA PHE A 91 -2.23 -2.09 -11.45
C PHE A 91 -3.27 -3.18 -11.13
N TRP A 92 -4.51 -2.80 -10.78
CA TRP A 92 -5.54 -3.79 -10.48
C TRP A 92 -5.98 -4.58 -11.72
N LEU A 93 -6.04 -3.96 -12.89
CA LEU A 93 -6.30 -4.66 -14.15
C LEU A 93 -5.19 -5.67 -14.46
N SER A 94 -3.93 -5.28 -14.27
CA SER A 94 -2.79 -6.20 -14.35
C SER A 94 -2.97 -7.39 -13.40
N LYS A 95 -3.27 -7.12 -12.13
CA LYS A 95 -3.46 -8.14 -11.10
C LYS A 95 -4.62 -9.09 -11.43
N LEU A 96 -5.72 -8.58 -12.00
CA LEU A 96 -6.82 -9.40 -12.52
C LEU A 96 -6.36 -10.41 -13.57
N HIS A 97 -5.51 -9.97 -14.49
CA HIS A 97 -4.97 -10.83 -15.55
C HIS A 97 -3.94 -11.86 -15.06
N LEU A 98 -3.19 -11.54 -14.00
CA LEU A 98 -2.10 -12.38 -13.49
C LEU A 98 -2.53 -13.34 -12.38
N LYS A 99 -3.32 -12.87 -11.41
CA LYS A 99 -3.72 -13.61 -10.20
C LYS A 99 -5.04 -14.37 -10.38
N TYR A 100 -6.04 -13.76 -11.03
CA TYR A 100 -7.41 -14.26 -11.00
C TYR A 100 -7.78 -15.01 -12.28
N HIS A 101 -8.69 -16.00 -12.17
CA HIS A 101 -9.23 -16.70 -13.34
C HIS A 101 -10.41 -15.93 -13.95
N VAL A 102 -10.10 -14.84 -14.64
CA VAL A 102 -11.11 -14.05 -15.36
C VAL A 102 -11.29 -14.59 -16.77
N PRO A 103 -12.54 -14.76 -17.28
CA PRO A 103 -12.74 -15.10 -18.68
C PRO A 103 -12.07 -14.09 -19.62
N GLY A 104 -11.25 -14.59 -20.56
CA GLY A 104 -10.45 -13.73 -21.44
C GLY A 104 -9.26 -13.07 -20.74
N ALA A 105 -8.76 -13.64 -19.64
CA ALA A 105 -7.50 -13.21 -19.05
C ALA A 105 -6.32 -13.60 -19.96
N CYS A 106 -5.42 -12.66 -20.19
CA CYS A 106 -4.15 -12.90 -20.88
C CYS A 106 -3.01 -12.46 -19.97
N LYS A 107 -2.15 -13.41 -19.58
CA LYS A 107 -1.00 -13.13 -18.69
C LYS A 107 -0.02 -12.12 -19.30
N ALA A 108 0.17 -12.15 -20.62
CA ALA A 108 1.03 -11.21 -21.31
C ALA A 108 0.53 -9.75 -21.20
N ILE A 109 -0.78 -9.55 -21.37
CA ILE A 109 -1.40 -8.22 -21.16
C ILE A 109 -1.24 -7.81 -19.69
N GLY A 110 -1.47 -8.74 -18.77
CA GLY A 110 -1.28 -8.49 -17.34
C GLY A 110 0.14 -8.04 -16.99
N ALA A 111 1.16 -8.71 -17.56
CA ALA A 111 2.55 -8.36 -17.35
C ALA A 111 2.90 -6.99 -17.95
N ALA A 112 2.43 -6.69 -19.17
CA ALA A 112 2.63 -5.38 -19.79
C ALA A 112 2.03 -4.23 -18.96
N LEU A 113 0.78 -4.40 -18.50
CA LEU A 113 0.12 -3.44 -17.63
C LEU A 113 0.83 -3.27 -16.27
N LEU A 114 1.46 -4.33 -15.76
CA LEU A 114 2.24 -4.26 -14.51
C LEU A 114 3.46 -3.36 -14.68
N VAL A 115 4.23 -3.59 -15.75
CA VAL A 115 5.42 -2.80 -16.08
C VAL A 115 5.04 -1.34 -16.29
N GLU A 116 4.01 -1.08 -17.10
CA GLU A 116 3.50 0.28 -17.29
C GLU A 116 3.09 0.94 -15.96
N ALA A 117 2.38 0.24 -15.07
CA ALA A 117 1.98 0.79 -13.78
C ALA A 117 3.18 1.08 -12.87
N ALA A 118 4.19 0.21 -12.88
CA ALA A 118 5.42 0.37 -12.10
C ALA A 118 6.25 1.56 -12.60
N ASP A 119 6.39 1.70 -13.92
CA ASP A 119 7.12 2.80 -14.57
C ASP A 119 6.40 4.15 -14.36
N MET A 120 5.08 4.14 -14.25
CA MET A 120 4.29 5.31 -13.86
C MET A 120 4.37 5.64 -12.35
N GLY A 121 5.12 4.87 -11.56
CA GLY A 121 5.37 5.17 -10.16
C GLY A 121 4.42 4.51 -9.16
N ASN A 122 3.59 3.54 -9.55
CA ASN A 122 2.70 2.88 -8.60
C ASN A 122 3.47 1.98 -7.63
N ALA A 123 3.45 2.30 -6.34
CA ALA A 123 4.19 1.56 -5.31
C ALA A 123 3.81 0.06 -5.23
N ASP A 124 2.51 -0.27 -5.36
CA ASP A 124 2.05 -1.66 -5.33
C ASP A 124 2.56 -2.44 -6.55
N ALA A 125 2.53 -1.81 -7.73
CA ALA A 125 3.04 -2.39 -8.98
C ALA A 125 4.57 -2.57 -8.95
N GLN A 126 5.30 -1.60 -8.44
CA GLN A 126 6.76 -1.66 -8.28
C GLN A 126 7.17 -2.81 -7.36
N TYR A 127 6.54 -2.93 -6.19
CA TYR A 127 6.78 -4.05 -5.29
C TYR A 127 6.45 -5.40 -5.95
N GLU A 128 5.29 -5.50 -6.56
CA GLU A 128 4.83 -6.74 -7.18
C GLU A 128 5.71 -7.15 -8.37
N LEU A 129 6.14 -6.20 -9.21
CA LEU A 129 7.07 -6.43 -10.31
C LEU A 129 8.44 -6.89 -9.80
N GLY A 130 8.97 -6.22 -8.77
CA GLY A 130 10.22 -6.62 -8.13
C GLY A 130 10.15 -8.04 -7.56
N CYS A 131 9.04 -8.40 -6.91
CA CYS A 131 8.82 -9.77 -6.43
C CYS A 131 8.77 -10.80 -7.57
N ARG A 132 8.10 -10.49 -8.68
CA ARG A 132 8.05 -11.40 -9.85
C ARG A 132 9.43 -11.59 -10.49
N LEU A 133 10.17 -10.51 -10.71
CA LEU A 133 11.51 -10.56 -11.28
C LEU A 133 12.50 -11.38 -10.44
N ARG A 134 12.31 -11.42 -9.11
CA ARG A 134 13.09 -12.29 -8.20
C ARG A 134 12.71 -13.76 -8.27
N VAL A 135 11.44 -14.08 -8.50
CA VAL A 135 10.94 -15.46 -8.54
C VAL A 135 11.23 -16.11 -9.89
N GLU A 136 11.17 -15.34 -10.97
CA GLU A 136 11.24 -15.86 -12.34
C GLU A 136 12.67 -16.16 -12.83
N ASN A 137 13.74 -15.79 -12.12
CA ASN A 137 15.10 -15.79 -12.71
C ASN A 137 16.25 -16.28 -11.79
N ASP A 138 17.20 -17.00 -12.41
CA ASP A 138 18.49 -17.45 -11.86
C ASP A 138 19.67 -16.52 -12.28
N HIS A 139 19.39 -15.28 -12.71
CA HIS A 139 20.37 -14.39 -13.37
C HIS A 139 20.55 -13.04 -12.66
N VAL A 140 21.81 -12.67 -12.42
CA VAL A 140 22.24 -11.47 -11.65
C VAL A 140 21.66 -10.14 -12.19
N GLN A 141 21.45 -10.01 -13.50
CA GLN A 141 20.89 -8.77 -14.07
C GLN A 141 19.42 -8.56 -13.70
N SER A 142 18.64 -9.63 -13.60
CA SER A 142 17.24 -9.57 -13.16
C SER A 142 17.15 -9.15 -11.69
N ASP A 143 18.09 -9.61 -10.87
CA ASP A 143 18.14 -9.24 -9.45
C ASP A 143 18.34 -7.73 -9.28
N GLN A 144 19.24 -7.12 -10.05
CA GLN A 144 19.46 -5.67 -10.00
C GLN A 144 18.21 -4.88 -10.40
N GLN A 145 17.50 -5.32 -11.45
CA GLN A 145 16.24 -4.69 -11.84
C GLN A 145 15.16 -4.87 -10.78
N ALA A 146 15.08 -6.05 -10.17
CA ALA A 146 14.13 -6.31 -9.10
C ALA A 146 14.39 -5.43 -7.88
N PHE A 147 15.67 -5.29 -7.47
CA PHE A 147 16.05 -4.39 -6.39
C PHE A 147 15.69 -2.95 -6.70
N HIS A 148 15.93 -2.47 -7.92
CA HIS A 148 15.56 -1.12 -8.32
C HIS A 148 14.05 -0.84 -8.12
N TYR A 149 13.18 -1.76 -8.53
CA TYR A 149 11.74 -1.60 -8.32
C TYR A 149 11.34 -1.71 -6.85
N ILE A 150 11.99 -2.57 -6.06
CA ILE A 150 11.75 -2.67 -4.61
C ILE A 150 12.19 -1.39 -3.90
N GLU A 151 13.34 -0.81 -4.26
CA GLU A 151 13.83 0.47 -3.71
C GLU A 151 12.85 1.61 -4.00
N ASN A 152 12.36 1.73 -5.24
CA ASN A 152 11.35 2.73 -5.60
C ASN A 152 10.07 2.57 -4.77
N ALA A 153 9.69 1.33 -4.42
CA ALA A 153 8.54 1.06 -3.55
C ALA A 153 8.85 1.39 -2.07
N VAL A 154 10.08 1.20 -1.61
CA VAL A 154 10.56 1.61 -0.28
C VAL A 154 10.49 3.13 -0.12
N ASP A 155 10.90 3.89 -1.13
CA ASP A 155 10.85 5.36 -1.11
C ASP A 155 9.42 5.89 -0.93
N GLN A 156 8.43 5.12 -1.40
CA GLN A 156 7.01 5.39 -1.22
C GLN A 156 6.42 4.77 0.07
N LEU A 157 7.28 4.21 0.94
CA LEU A 157 6.92 3.53 2.18
C LEU A 157 5.96 2.35 1.95
N HIS A 158 6.10 1.61 0.86
CA HIS A 158 5.24 0.45 0.59
C HIS A 158 5.47 -0.63 1.66
N PRO A 159 4.41 -1.13 2.33
CA PRO A 159 4.54 -2.03 3.48
C PRO A 159 5.31 -3.32 3.18
N GLY A 160 5.03 -3.95 2.03
CA GLY A 160 5.75 -5.16 1.62
C GLY A 160 7.21 -4.90 1.28
N ALA A 161 7.51 -3.72 0.71
CA ALA A 161 8.88 -3.37 0.32
C ALA A 161 9.73 -3.05 1.56
N LEU A 162 9.15 -2.31 2.52
CA LEU A 162 9.75 -2.06 3.83
C LEU A 162 9.99 -3.36 4.60
N TYR A 163 9.07 -4.33 4.54
CA TYR A 163 9.29 -5.64 5.14
C TYR A 163 10.50 -6.36 4.52
N LEU A 164 10.62 -6.38 3.19
CA LEU A 164 11.78 -6.98 2.51
C LEU A 164 13.09 -6.27 2.88
N LEU A 165 13.08 -4.94 2.96
CA LEU A 165 14.24 -4.16 3.39
C LEU A 165 14.61 -4.44 4.85
N GLY A 166 13.61 -4.60 5.73
CA GLY A 166 13.83 -5.00 7.12
C GLY A 166 14.48 -6.38 7.24
N ILE A 167 14.10 -7.34 6.40
CA ILE A 167 14.77 -8.65 6.33
C ILE A 167 16.22 -8.47 5.90
N VAL A 168 16.47 -7.69 4.86
CA VAL A 168 17.82 -7.43 4.33
C VAL A 168 18.75 -6.85 5.42
N TYR A 169 18.27 -5.87 6.20
CA TYR A 169 19.04 -5.34 7.33
C TYR A 169 19.22 -6.34 8.48
N LEU A 170 18.24 -7.22 8.70
CA LEU A 170 18.28 -8.23 9.74
C LEU A 170 19.28 -9.37 9.41
N THR A 171 19.31 -9.82 8.15
CA THR A 171 20.21 -10.90 7.69
C THR A 171 21.61 -10.38 7.33
N GLY A 172 21.73 -9.12 6.94
CA GLY A 172 22.96 -8.57 6.39
C GLY A 172 23.24 -9.04 4.96
N ASP A 173 22.19 -9.41 4.22
CA ASP A 173 22.32 -9.79 2.81
C ASP A 173 22.55 -8.53 1.98
N CYS A 174 23.68 -8.44 1.27
CA CYS A 174 24.07 -7.29 0.43
C CYS A 174 24.34 -5.95 1.18
N VAL A 175 24.00 -5.84 2.46
CA VAL A 175 24.27 -4.67 3.33
C VAL A 175 24.85 -5.11 4.67
N LYS A 176 25.50 -4.19 5.40
CA LYS A 176 25.92 -4.48 6.78
C LYS A 176 24.68 -4.69 7.65
N GLN A 177 24.70 -5.74 8.47
CA GLN A 177 23.63 -6.01 9.43
C GLN A 177 23.39 -4.79 10.33
N ASP A 178 22.14 -4.35 10.42
CA ASP A 178 21.72 -3.20 11.20
C ASP A 178 20.35 -3.47 11.84
N MET A 179 20.38 -3.78 13.13
CA MET A 179 19.18 -4.12 13.89
C MET A 179 18.24 -2.91 14.05
N ASP A 180 18.77 -1.70 14.18
CA ASP A 180 17.97 -0.50 14.39
C ASP A 180 17.18 -0.14 13.12
N SER A 181 17.85 -0.22 11.96
CA SER A 181 17.22 -0.04 10.66
C SER A 181 16.18 -1.13 10.35
N ALA A 182 16.45 -2.38 10.73
CA ALA A 182 15.49 -3.47 10.60
C ALA A 182 14.22 -3.23 11.44
N VAL A 183 14.39 -2.86 12.72
CA VAL A 183 13.29 -2.52 13.63
C VAL A 183 12.46 -1.36 13.08
N TRP A 184 13.12 -0.31 12.56
CA TRP A 184 12.43 0.82 11.93
C TRP A 184 11.58 0.38 10.74
N CYS A 185 12.14 -0.45 9.85
CA CYS A 185 11.43 -0.95 8.68
C CYS A 185 10.20 -1.79 9.07
N PHE A 186 10.35 -2.71 10.04
CA PHE A 186 9.25 -3.55 10.49
C PHE A 186 8.16 -2.76 11.20
N HIS A 187 8.52 -1.79 12.04
CA HIS A 187 7.57 -0.88 12.68
C HIS A 187 6.75 -0.10 11.63
N ARG A 188 7.41 0.51 10.64
CA ARG A 188 6.71 1.27 9.58
C ARG A 188 5.79 0.42 8.73
N ALA A 189 6.21 -0.80 8.42
CA ALA A 189 5.37 -1.74 7.68
C ALA A 189 4.19 -2.24 8.54
N SER A 190 4.37 -2.46 9.85
CA SER A 190 3.29 -2.89 10.74
C SER A 190 2.25 -1.80 10.99
N GLU A 191 2.64 -0.52 11.08
CA GLU A 191 1.72 0.62 11.13
C GLU A 191 0.76 0.65 9.93
N LYS A 192 1.23 0.19 8.77
CA LYS A 192 0.42 0.05 7.54
C LYS A 192 -0.32 -1.29 7.45
N GLY A 193 -0.32 -2.10 8.52
CA GLY A 193 -1.05 -3.37 8.60
C GLY A 193 -0.35 -4.58 7.98
N HIS A 194 0.95 -4.51 7.69
CA HIS A 194 1.68 -5.65 7.13
C HIS A 194 1.88 -6.76 8.17
N ALA A 195 1.16 -7.87 8.02
CA ALA A 195 1.15 -8.95 9.01
C ALA A 195 2.55 -9.53 9.30
N GLY A 196 3.33 -9.82 8.26
CA GLY A 196 4.67 -10.38 8.42
C GLY A 196 5.63 -9.43 9.15
N ALA A 197 5.46 -8.12 8.95
CA ALA A 197 6.29 -7.12 9.61
C ALA A 197 5.89 -6.95 11.08
N ALA A 198 4.59 -6.98 11.37
CA ALA A 198 4.09 -6.95 12.73
C ALA A 198 4.57 -8.18 13.54
N ILE A 199 4.56 -9.37 12.95
CA ILE A 199 5.10 -10.59 13.59
C ILE A 199 6.61 -10.47 13.80
N ALA A 200 7.35 -10.01 12.79
CA ALA A 200 8.80 -9.82 12.89
C ALA A 200 9.14 -8.81 14.01
N TYR A 201 8.45 -7.67 14.05
CA TYR A 201 8.65 -6.66 15.07
C TYR A 201 8.28 -7.16 16.47
N GLY A 202 7.11 -7.78 16.64
CA GLY A 202 6.70 -8.39 17.92
C GLY A 202 7.69 -9.44 18.42
N SER A 203 8.23 -10.26 17.50
CA SER A 203 9.26 -11.25 17.84
C SER A 203 10.58 -10.62 18.28
N LEU A 204 10.98 -9.48 17.68
CA LEU A 204 12.17 -8.73 18.09
C LEU A 204 12.01 -8.09 19.47
N LEU A 205 10.81 -7.57 19.78
CA LEU A 205 10.48 -7.02 21.09
C LEU A 205 10.57 -8.08 22.19
N LEU A 206 10.03 -9.29 21.95
CA LEU A 206 10.14 -10.41 22.91
C LEU A 206 11.58 -10.87 23.14
N ARG A 207 12.48 -10.68 22.16
CA ARG A 207 13.92 -10.97 22.31
C ARG A 207 14.67 -9.89 23.10
N GLY A 208 14.00 -8.82 23.52
CA GLY A 208 14.60 -7.72 24.26
C GLY A 208 15.44 -6.78 23.40
N VAL A 209 15.22 -6.76 22.09
CA VAL A 209 15.89 -5.78 21.20
C VAL A 209 15.41 -4.38 21.59
N GLN A 210 16.36 -3.47 21.82
CA GLN A 210 16.03 -2.09 22.17
C GLN A 210 15.38 -1.41 20.96
N VAL A 211 14.24 -0.77 21.21
CA VAL A 211 13.58 0.04 20.20
C VAL A 211 14.35 1.36 20.09
N PRO A 212 14.81 1.75 18.89
CA PRO A 212 15.49 3.02 18.70
C PRO A 212 14.66 4.19 19.26
N GLU A 213 15.30 5.10 20.00
CA GLU A 213 14.63 6.24 20.65
C GLU A 213 13.93 7.18 19.65
N SER A 214 14.30 7.10 18.37
CA SER A 214 13.65 7.79 17.26
C SER A 214 12.21 7.30 17.03
N LEU A 215 11.92 6.03 17.24
CA LEU A 215 10.57 5.45 17.06
C LEU A 215 9.66 5.77 18.26
N THR A 216 10.18 5.70 19.48
CA THR A 216 9.42 6.07 20.69
C THR A 216 9.04 7.54 20.73
N ARG A 217 9.90 8.44 20.21
CA ARG A 217 9.59 9.88 20.12
C ARG A 217 8.52 10.21 19.07
N MET A 218 8.43 9.48 17.96
CA MET A 218 7.44 9.77 16.91
C MET A 218 6.00 9.46 17.34
N ASN A 219 5.81 8.46 18.20
CA ASN A 219 4.49 8.14 18.78
C ASN A 219 3.95 9.26 19.70
N ALA A 220 4.84 10.13 20.24
CA ALA A 220 4.46 11.27 21.08
C ALA A 220 4.00 12.53 20.30
N VAL A 221 4.15 12.55 18.97
CA VAL A 221 3.83 13.74 18.15
C VAL A 221 2.38 13.74 17.63
N GLY A 222 1.61 12.66 17.87
CA GLY A 222 0.22 12.54 17.41
C GLY A 222 -0.87 13.13 18.33
N VAL A 223 -0.67 13.17 19.64
CA VAL A 223 -1.54 13.81 20.64
C VAL A 223 -0.67 14.08 21.87
N PRO A 224 -0.56 15.32 22.41
CA PRO A 224 0.15 15.51 23.66
C PRO A 224 -0.63 14.79 24.77
N PRO A 225 -0.03 13.87 25.53
CA PRO A 225 -0.73 13.19 26.60
C PRO A 225 -1.20 14.24 27.64
N PRO A 226 -2.38 14.06 28.25
CA PRO A 226 -2.79 14.89 29.37
C PRO A 226 -1.69 14.83 30.44
N LYS A 227 -1.41 15.97 31.09
CA LYS A 227 -0.26 16.22 31.99
C LYS A 227 -0.14 15.31 33.24
N ARG A 228 -0.87 14.19 33.29
CA ARG A 228 -0.72 13.12 34.28
C ARG A 228 0.05 11.88 33.79
N CYS A 229 0.33 11.73 32.49
CA CYS A 229 1.08 10.58 31.98
C CYS A 229 2.57 10.90 31.79
N ARG A 230 3.24 11.37 32.86
CA ARG A 230 4.71 11.45 32.94
C ARG A 230 5.27 10.50 34.00
N GLU A 231 4.45 9.56 34.44
CA GLU A 231 4.88 8.46 35.29
C GLU A 231 5.23 7.30 34.35
N ASN A 232 6.54 7.09 34.16
CA ASN A 232 7.18 5.90 33.58
C ASN A 232 6.41 5.22 32.43
N MET A 233 6.60 5.68 31.18
CA MET A 233 6.38 4.83 30.00
C MET A 233 7.52 3.79 29.91
N ASP A 234 7.65 2.95 30.93
CA ASP A 234 8.30 1.65 30.76
C ASP A 234 7.28 0.79 29.99
N MET A 235 7.17 1.03 28.67
CA MET A 235 6.30 0.23 27.83
C MET A 235 6.81 -1.21 27.91
N ASN A 236 6.03 -2.07 28.57
CA ASN A 236 6.40 -3.46 28.74
C ASN A 236 6.58 -4.09 27.34
N PRO A 237 7.77 -4.60 26.98
CA PRO A 237 8.01 -5.17 25.65
C PRO A 237 7.03 -6.29 25.31
N LEU A 238 6.49 -6.97 26.34
CA LEU A 238 5.44 -7.98 26.20
C LEU A 238 4.12 -7.40 25.67
N GLU A 239 3.68 -6.26 26.20
CA GLU A 239 2.43 -5.61 25.77
C GLU A 239 2.56 -5.07 24.34
N LEU A 240 3.68 -4.42 24.03
CA LEU A 240 3.98 -3.98 22.67
C LEU A 240 3.99 -5.16 21.68
N ALA A 241 4.60 -6.29 22.05
CA ALA A 241 4.59 -7.48 21.21
C ALA A 241 3.18 -8.01 20.98
N LYS A 242 2.33 -8.04 22.03
CA LYS A 242 0.91 -8.41 21.91
C LYS A 242 0.16 -7.51 20.94
N GLU A 243 0.34 -6.20 21.01
CA GLU A 243 -0.29 -5.26 20.07
C GLU A 243 0.11 -5.58 18.62
N GLN A 244 1.38 -5.86 18.37
CA GLN A 244 1.84 -6.23 17.03
C GLN A 244 1.23 -7.55 16.56
N PHE A 245 1.12 -8.56 17.42
CA PHE A 245 0.45 -9.80 17.06
C PHE A 245 -1.06 -9.62 16.82
N GLN A 246 -1.71 -8.69 17.52
CA GLN A 246 -3.10 -8.29 17.21
C GLN A 246 -3.21 -7.61 15.85
N VAL A 247 -2.25 -6.75 15.48
CA VAL A 247 -2.20 -6.15 14.13
C VAL A 247 -2.09 -7.25 13.07
N ALA A 248 -1.20 -8.22 13.27
CA ALA A 248 -1.06 -9.36 12.36
C ALA A 248 -2.34 -10.21 12.28
N ALA A 249 -3.01 -10.45 13.40
CA ALA A 249 -4.28 -11.19 13.45
C ALA A 249 -5.41 -10.44 12.73
N ARG A 250 -5.52 -9.11 12.91
CA ARG A 250 -6.49 -8.26 12.20
C ARG A 250 -6.24 -8.22 10.69
N ALA A 251 -4.98 -8.36 10.28
CA ALA A 251 -4.59 -8.50 8.88
C ALA A 251 -4.89 -9.90 8.31
N GLY A 252 -5.47 -10.82 9.10
CA GLY A 252 -5.87 -12.16 8.66
C GLY A 252 -4.75 -13.20 8.71
N CYS A 253 -3.67 -12.97 9.45
CA CYS A 253 -2.56 -13.93 9.55
C CYS A 253 -2.74 -14.88 10.74
N ASP A 254 -2.90 -16.17 10.45
CA ASP A 254 -3.04 -17.24 11.45
C ASP A 254 -1.86 -17.31 12.43
N LEU A 255 -0.65 -16.98 11.96
CA LEU A 255 0.53 -17.00 12.81
C LEU A 255 0.43 -15.93 13.91
N GLY A 256 -0.18 -14.77 13.63
CA GLY A 256 -0.46 -13.75 14.64
C GLY A 256 -1.40 -14.26 15.75
N LEU A 257 -2.45 -15.01 15.36
CA LEU A 257 -3.36 -15.65 16.32
C LEU A 257 -2.66 -16.70 17.18
N LYS A 258 -1.79 -17.52 16.59
CA LYS A 258 -1.00 -18.52 17.33
C LYS A 258 -0.07 -17.88 18.36
N TRP A 259 0.56 -16.75 18.00
CA TRP A 259 1.38 -15.98 18.94
C TRP A 259 0.57 -15.44 20.12
N LEU A 260 -0.62 -14.90 19.88
CA LEU A 260 -1.50 -14.42 20.95
C LEU A 260 -1.92 -15.55 21.90
N GLN A 261 -2.35 -16.69 21.35
CA GLN A 261 -2.72 -17.86 22.16
C GLN A 261 -1.56 -18.36 23.01
N ARG A 262 -0.34 -18.36 22.46
CA ARG A 262 0.86 -18.74 23.19
C ARG A 262 1.11 -17.80 24.37
N LEU A 263 1.04 -16.49 24.17
CA LEU A 263 1.25 -15.51 25.23
C LEU A 263 0.19 -15.63 26.33
N GLU A 264 -1.08 -15.86 25.98
CA GLU A 264 -2.14 -16.10 26.97
C GLU A 264 -1.91 -17.37 27.79
N GLN A 265 -1.35 -18.42 27.18
CA GLN A 265 -0.99 -19.65 27.90
C GLN A 265 0.16 -19.41 28.88
N GLU A 266 1.21 -18.70 28.44
CA GLU A 266 2.36 -18.36 29.27
C GLU A 266 1.93 -17.50 30.48
N GLU A 267 1.02 -16.54 30.30
CA GLU A 267 0.48 -15.73 31.40
C GLU A 267 -0.33 -16.55 32.41
N LYS A 268 -1.16 -17.48 31.93
CA LYS A 268 -1.92 -18.39 32.83
C LYS A 268 -0.99 -19.30 33.62
N LEU A 269 0.12 -19.74 33.04
CA LEU A 269 1.10 -20.57 33.73
C LEU A 269 1.80 -19.79 34.85
N LEU A 270 2.15 -18.52 34.62
CA LEU A 270 2.76 -17.66 35.63
C LEU A 270 1.80 -17.42 36.81
N LEU A 271 0.54 -17.10 36.54
CA LEU A 271 -0.47 -16.93 37.58
C LEU A 271 -0.66 -18.21 38.43
N ASN A 272 -0.71 -19.37 37.78
CA ASN A 272 -0.81 -20.65 38.49
C ASN A 272 0.45 -21.00 39.30
N GLN A 273 1.63 -20.51 38.92
CA GLN A 273 2.86 -20.70 39.69
C GLN A 273 2.88 -19.81 40.93
N GLU A 274 2.47 -18.54 40.80
CA GLU A 274 2.32 -17.61 41.92
C GLU A 274 1.31 -18.16 42.95
N ASP A 275 0.14 -18.61 42.50
CA ASP A 275 -0.89 -19.18 43.39
C ASP A 275 -0.39 -20.42 44.16
N ASN A 276 0.45 -21.26 43.54
CA ASN A 276 1.01 -22.45 44.18
C ASN A 276 2.15 -22.10 45.17
N GLU A 277 2.94 -21.06 44.91
CA GLU A 277 3.94 -20.56 45.86
C GLU A 277 3.29 -19.93 47.10
N TYR A 278 2.18 -19.20 46.93
CA TYR A 278 1.40 -18.67 48.06
C TYR A 278 0.66 -19.74 48.86
N ALA A 279 0.25 -20.85 48.22
CA ALA A 279 -0.41 -21.96 48.91
C ALA A 279 0.56 -22.90 49.66
N SER A 280 1.87 -22.79 49.41
CA SER A 280 2.92 -23.63 50.02
C SER A 280 3.79 -22.90 51.05
N ALA A 281 3.55 -21.61 51.28
CA ALA A 281 4.16 -20.78 52.32
C ALA A 281 3.24 -20.65 53.56
#